data_AF-A0A0V0Q248-F1
#
_entry.id   AF-A0A0V0Q248-F1
#
_cell.length_a   1.000
_cell.length_b   1.000
_cell.length_c   1.000
_cell.angle_alpha   90.00
_cell.angle_beta   90.00
_cell.angle_gamma   90.00
#
_symmetry.space_group_name_H-M   'P 1'
#
loop_
_entity.id
_entity.type
_entity.pdbx_description
1 polymer ?
#
loop_
_entity_poly.entity_id
_entity_poly.type
_entity_poly.pdbx_seq_one_letter_code
_entity_poly.pdbx_strand_id
1 'polypeptide(L)'
;MSNSNITTTTEAASVTGRDGYIVAKALVYAIAHIQSLPEERQEYGDMLDMCDLVYKSGLPQSLIDMIVHDVERHVRQEVNLYPLEGMDKERSAMRARIDAMKAALAEAIRRFNEGEEEAA
;
A
#
# COMPACT_ATOMS: atom_id res chain seq x y z
N MET A 1 -4.43 -47.86 14.34
CA MET A 1 -5.55 -46.90 14.37
C MET A 1 -5.00 -45.56 13.95
N SER A 2 -5.27 -45.13 12.72
CA SER A 2 -4.78 -43.87 12.15
C SER A 2 -5.84 -42.79 12.32
N ASN A 3 -5.53 -41.72 13.05
CA ASN A 3 -6.34 -40.51 13.06
C ASN A 3 -5.58 -39.41 12.32
N SER A 4 -5.99 -39.13 11.09
CA SER A 4 -5.57 -37.95 10.33
C SER A 4 -6.67 -36.90 10.45
N ASN A 5 -6.49 -35.92 11.33
CA ASN A 5 -7.31 -34.70 11.35
C ASN A 5 -6.74 -33.75 10.29
N ILE A 6 -7.34 -33.74 9.11
CA ILE A 6 -7.11 -32.69 8.12
C ILE A 6 -8.03 -31.53 8.48
N THR A 7 -7.48 -30.52 9.16
CA THR A 7 -8.13 -29.23 9.31
C THR A 7 -7.98 -28.49 7.98
N THR A 8 -8.94 -28.67 7.07
CA THR A 8 -9.06 -27.80 5.90
C THR A 8 -9.51 -26.43 6.39
N THR A 9 -8.56 -25.50 6.56
CA THR A 9 -8.87 -24.07 6.67
C THR A 9 -9.58 -23.68 5.38
N THR A 10 -10.91 -23.57 5.45
CA THR A 10 -11.72 -23.05 4.35
C THR A 10 -11.30 -21.61 4.13
N GLU A 11 -10.59 -21.33 3.03
CA GLU A 11 -10.42 -19.95 2.56
C GLU A 11 -11.82 -19.35 2.43
N ALA A 12 -12.11 -18.34 3.25
CA ALA A 12 -13.41 -17.69 3.21
C ALA A 12 -13.62 -17.14 1.79
N ALA A 13 -14.78 -17.41 1.20
CA ALA A 13 -15.11 -16.93 -0.13
C ALA A 13 -15.02 -15.39 -0.16
N SER A 14 -14.32 -14.85 -1.16
CA SER A 14 -14.18 -13.40 -1.33
C SER A 14 -15.55 -12.75 -1.56
N VAL A 15 -15.80 -11.64 -0.87
CA VAL A 15 -17.04 -10.85 -0.95
C VAL A 15 -17.06 -9.99 -2.21
N THR A 16 -15.94 -9.32 -2.55
CA THR A 16 -15.88 -8.38 -3.68
C THR A 16 -14.98 -8.82 -4.82
N GLY A 17 -14.24 -9.92 -4.65
CA GLY A 17 -13.12 -10.31 -5.52
C GLY A 17 -11.89 -9.41 -5.39
N ARG A 18 -11.93 -8.39 -4.50
CA ARG A 18 -10.86 -7.42 -4.27
C ARG A 18 -10.62 -7.16 -2.78
N ASP A 19 -11.04 -8.07 -1.91
CA ASP A 19 -11.06 -7.81 -0.47
C ASP A 19 -9.66 -7.53 0.08
N GLY A 20 -8.65 -8.26 -0.39
CA GLY A 20 -7.25 -8.00 -0.01
C GLY A 20 -6.79 -6.58 -0.37
N TYR A 21 -7.14 -6.09 -1.56
CA TYR A 21 -6.87 -4.71 -1.97
C TYR A 21 -7.60 -3.70 -1.07
N ILE A 22 -8.88 -3.95 -0.77
CA ILE A 22 -9.70 -3.06 0.07
C ILE A 22 -9.13 -2.99 1.48
N VAL A 23 -8.79 -4.14 2.06
CA VAL A 23 -8.19 -4.23 3.40
C VAL A 23 -6.84 -3.50 3.44
N ALA A 24 -5.95 -3.76 2.49
CA ALA A 24 -4.66 -3.08 2.42
C ALA A 24 -4.83 -1.56 2.28
N LYS A 25 -5.74 -1.09 1.41
CA LYS A 25 -6.01 0.35 1.25
C LYS A 25 -6.57 0.98 2.52
N ALA A 26 -7.48 0.28 3.22
CA ALA A 26 -8.01 0.75 4.50
C ALA A 26 -6.91 0.87 5.57
N LEU A 27 -6.01 -0.11 5.65
CA LEU A 27 -4.85 -0.08 6.55
C LEU A 27 -3.93 1.11 6.23
N VAL A 28 -3.62 1.36 4.96
CA VAL A 28 -2.77 2.50 4.58
C VAL A 28 -3.42 3.85 4.95
N TYR A 29 -4.75 3.99 4.81
CA TYR A 29 -5.46 5.18 5.30
C TYR A 29 -5.39 5.32 6.83
N ALA A 30 -5.54 4.23 7.56
CA ALA A 30 -5.46 4.23 9.03
C ALA A 30 -4.05 4.64 9.50
N ILE A 31 -3.01 4.06 8.89
CA ILE A 31 -1.60 4.43 9.14
C ILE A 31 -1.38 5.92 8.84
N ALA A 32 -1.86 6.40 7.69
CA ALA A 32 -1.76 7.82 7.34
C ALA A 32 -2.45 8.72 8.37
N HIS A 33 -3.63 8.32 8.85
CA HIS A 33 -4.33 9.06 9.88
C HIS A 33 -3.53 9.10 11.18
N ILE A 34 -3.04 7.95 11.67
CA ILE A 34 -2.23 7.88 12.89
C ILE A 34 -0.99 8.77 12.76
N GLN A 35 -0.26 8.70 11.63
CA GLN A 35 0.94 9.52 11.38
C GLN A 35 0.69 11.02 11.31
N SER A 36 -0.55 11.42 11.01
CA SER A 36 -0.95 12.84 10.98
C SER A 36 -1.24 13.42 12.37
N LEU A 37 -1.40 12.56 13.39
CA LEU A 37 -1.69 13.01 14.75
C LEU A 37 -0.41 13.52 15.44
N PRO A 38 -0.54 14.38 16.46
CA PRO A 38 0.55 14.67 17.39
C PRO A 38 1.13 13.38 17.98
N GLU A 39 2.45 13.34 18.19
CA GLU A 39 3.20 12.14 18.60
C GLU A 39 2.59 11.45 19.82
N GLU A 40 2.12 12.22 20.81
CA GLU A 40 1.49 11.71 22.03
C GLU A 40 0.13 11.05 21.81
N ARG A 41 -0.46 11.22 20.63
CA ARG A 41 -1.75 10.61 20.20
C ARG A 41 -1.56 9.55 19.13
N GLN A 42 -0.33 9.30 18.70
CA GLN A 42 -0.07 8.24 17.75
C GLN A 42 -0.15 6.91 18.49
N GLU A 43 -1.15 6.10 18.13
CA GLU A 43 -1.25 4.71 18.61
C GLU A 43 -0.18 3.87 17.91
N TYR A 44 1.07 4.04 18.36
CA TYR A 44 2.25 3.55 17.65
C TYR A 44 2.27 2.03 17.52
N GLY A 45 1.84 1.30 18.54
CA GLY A 45 1.71 -0.16 18.50
C GLY A 45 0.76 -0.62 17.39
N ASP A 46 -0.44 -0.06 17.36
CA ASP A 46 -1.46 -0.37 16.36
C ASP A 46 -0.97 0.01 14.95
N MET A 47 -0.31 1.16 14.79
CA MET A 47 0.29 1.56 13.52
C MET A 47 1.34 0.55 13.04
N LEU A 48 2.20 0.05 13.94
CA LEU A 48 3.20 -0.96 13.60
C LEU A 48 2.55 -2.27 13.15
N ASP A 49 1.55 -2.74 13.90
CA ASP A 49 0.80 -3.95 13.55
C ASP A 49 0.12 -3.80 12.17
N MET A 50 -0.44 -2.63 11.88
CA MET A 50 -1.02 -2.34 10.57
C MET A 50 0.04 -2.32 9.45
N CYS A 51 1.22 -1.74 9.67
CA CYS A 51 2.33 -1.80 8.72
C CYS A 51 2.73 -3.27 8.43
N ASP A 52 2.81 -4.09 9.47
CA ASP A 52 3.12 -5.52 9.38
C ASP A 52 2.05 -6.30 8.62
N LEU A 53 0.77 -5.99 8.84
CA LEU A 53 -0.34 -6.59 8.10
C LEU A 53 -0.29 -6.24 6.62
N VAL A 54 0.05 -4.99 6.27
CA VAL A 54 0.24 -4.58 4.87
C VAL A 54 1.39 -5.36 4.24
N TYR A 55 2.53 -5.45 4.92
CA TYR A 55 3.71 -6.20 4.44
C TYR A 55 3.42 -7.70 4.25
N LYS A 56 2.66 -8.31 5.17
CA LYS A 56 2.32 -9.74 5.17
C LYS A 56 1.05 -10.07 4.37
N SER A 57 0.43 -9.08 3.73
CA SER A 57 -0.85 -9.22 3.00
C SER A 57 -0.78 -10.16 1.78
N GLY A 58 0.42 -10.50 1.30
CA GLY A 58 0.63 -11.30 0.09
C GLY A 58 0.32 -10.54 -1.21
N LEU A 59 -0.03 -9.25 -1.13
CA LEU A 59 -0.21 -8.42 -2.32
C LEU A 59 1.14 -8.14 -3.01
N PRO A 60 1.17 -8.06 -4.35
CA PRO A 60 2.36 -7.66 -5.07
C PRO A 60 2.87 -6.29 -4.58
N GLN A 61 4.18 -6.13 -4.45
CA GLN A 61 4.78 -4.88 -3.98
C GLN A 61 4.37 -3.67 -4.81
N SER A 62 4.25 -3.82 -6.14
CA SER A 62 3.79 -2.75 -7.03
C SER A 62 2.35 -2.31 -6.72
N LEU A 63 1.48 -3.23 -6.27
CA LEU A 63 0.12 -2.90 -5.86
C LEU A 63 0.13 -2.13 -4.54
N ILE A 64 1.00 -2.51 -3.60
CA ILE A 64 1.20 -1.77 -2.34
C ILE A 64 1.72 -0.35 -2.65
N ASP A 65 2.73 -0.21 -3.51
CA ASP A 65 3.27 1.09 -3.91
C ASP A 65 2.20 1.98 -4.57
N MET A 66 1.32 1.38 -5.39
CA MET A 66 0.16 2.06 -5.99
C MET A 66 -0.86 2.51 -4.94
N ILE A 67 -1.18 1.66 -3.96
CA ILE A 67 -2.07 2.00 -2.85
C ILE A 67 -1.50 3.17 -2.04
N VAL A 68 -0.21 3.12 -1.69
CA VAL A 68 0.46 4.20 -0.96
C VAL A 68 0.37 5.49 -1.75
N HIS A 69 0.73 5.47 -3.03
CA HIS A 69 0.65 6.67 -3.87
C HIS A 69 -0.76 7.26 -3.93
N ASP A 70 -1.79 6.42 -4.10
CA ASP A 70 -3.19 6.85 -4.16
C ASP A 70 -3.64 7.48 -2.83
N VAL A 71 -3.30 6.86 -1.70
CA VAL A 71 -3.60 7.40 -0.38
C VAL A 71 -2.88 8.73 -0.16
N GLU A 72 -1.57 8.81 -0.42
CA GLU A 72 -0.79 10.06 -0.28
C GLU A 72 -1.37 11.21 -1.09
N ARG A 73 -1.82 10.93 -2.32
CA ARG A 73 -2.51 11.92 -3.16
C ARG A 73 -3.81 12.41 -2.51
N HIS A 74 -4.58 11.52 -1.88
CA HIS A 74 -5.83 11.86 -1.21
C HIS A 74 -5.62 12.62 0.10
N VAL A 75 -4.69 12.16 0.94
CA VAL A 75 -4.44 12.77 2.27
C VAL A 75 -3.48 13.95 2.24
N ARG A 76 -2.81 14.20 1.10
CA ARG A 76 -1.83 15.29 0.89
C ARG A 76 -0.65 15.26 1.86
N GLN A 77 -0.28 14.06 2.30
CA GLN A 77 0.87 13.81 3.16
C GLN A 77 1.52 12.49 2.76
N GLU A 78 2.81 12.37 3.04
CA GLU A 78 3.55 11.12 2.84
C GLU A 78 3.19 10.09 3.91
N VAL A 79 3.04 8.83 3.50
CA VAL A 79 2.76 7.70 4.39
C VAL A 79 4.01 6.84 4.54
N ASN A 80 4.45 6.61 5.78
CA ASN A 80 5.63 5.82 6.09
C ASN A 80 5.25 4.40 6.54
N LEU A 81 5.32 3.41 5.65
CA LEU A 81 5.09 2.01 6.00
C LEU A 81 6.26 1.34 6.75
N TYR A 82 7.37 2.07 6.94
CA TYR A 82 8.59 1.57 7.60
C TYR A 82 9.05 2.55 8.69
N PRO A 83 8.27 2.71 9.78
CA PRO A 83 8.51 3.72 10.81
C PRO A 83 9.57 3.34 11.84
N LEU A 84 10.01 2.07 11.90
CA LEU A 84 11.03 1.61 12.84
C LEU A 84 12.43 2.10 12.46
N GLU A 85 13.26 2.27 13.48
CA GLU A 85 14.67 2.60 13.32
C GLU A 85 15.41 1.50 12.52
N GLY A 86 16.31 1.90 11.64
CA GLY A 86 17.09 0.98 10.80
C GLY A 86 16.39 0.53 9.50
N MET A 87 15.15 0.94 9.26
CA MET A 87 14.41 0.61 8.02
C MET A 87 14.53 1.69 6.92
N ASP A 88 15.56 2.55 6.99
CA ASP A 88 15.73 3.66 6.05
C ASP A 88 15.93 3.18 4.61
N LYS A 89 16.52 1.99 4.43
CA LYS A 89 16.73 1.39 3.12
C LYS A 89 15.41 0.99 2.48
N GLU A 90 14.52 0.33 3.21
CA GLU A 90 13.19 -0.09 2.77
C GLU A 90 12.32 1.12 2.44
N ARG A 91 12.34 2.13 3.33
CA ARG A 91 11.65 3.41 3.11
C ARG A 91 12.14 4.09 1.84
N SER A 92 13.45 4.21 1.65
CA SER A 92 14.06 4.82 0.46
C SER A 92 13.73 4.04 -0.81
N ALA A 93 13.77 2.70 -0.75
CA ALA A 93 13.44 1.85 -1.88
C ALA A 93 11.97 2.00 -2.29
N MET A 94 11.04 2.08 -1.32
CA MET A 94 9.62 2.34 -1.59
C MET A 94 9.41 3.70 -2.27
N ARG A 95 10.04 4.76 -1.73
CA ARG A 95 9.96 6.10 -2.32
C ARG A 95 10.46 6.12 -3.76
N ALA A 96 11.60 5.49 -4.03
CA ALA A 96 12.15 5.38 -5.38
C ALA A 96 11.19 4.67 -6.36
N ARG A 97 10.51 3.60 -5.93
CA ARG A 97 9.52 2.90 -6.77
C ARG A 97 8.29 3.76 -7.06
N ILE A 98 7.77 4.43 -6.03
CA ILE A 98 6.63 5.35 -6.18
C ILE A 98 6.97 6.50 -7.13
N ASP A 99 8.16 7.09 -7.01
CA ASP A 99 8.58 8.20 -7.87
C ASP A 99 8.83 7.76 -9.31
N ALA A 100 9.41 6.58 -9.52
CA ALA A 100 9.53 5.98 -10.85
C ALA A 100 8.15 5.74 -11.49
N MET A 101 7.18 5.25 -10.71
CA MET A 101 5.80 5.06 -11.17
C MET A 101 5.12 6.37 -11.55
N LYS A 102 5.27 7.43 -10.73
CA LYS A 102 4.75 8.77 -11.04
C LYS A 102 5.36 9.33 -12.33
N ALA A 103 6.67 9.20 -12.50
CA ALA A 103 7.37 9.66 -13.70
C ALA A 103 6.91 8.91 -14.95
N ALA A 104 6.76 7.58 -14.85
CA ALA A 104 6.27 6.76 -15.96
C ALA A 104 4.82 7.12 -16.35
N LEU A 105 3.95 7.36 -15.37
CA LEU A 105 2.56 7.78 -15.62
C LEU A 105 2.51 9.17 -16.28
N ALA A 106 3.31 10.13 -15.79
CA ALA A 106 3.38 11.46 -16.37
C ALA A 106 3.84 11.43 -17.83
N GLU A 107 4.87 10.62 -18.13
CA GLU A 107 5.37 10.44 -19.48
C GLU A 107 4.33 9.76 -20.39
N ALA A 108 3.58 8.77 -19.89
CA ALA A 108 2.52 8.12 -20.64
C ALA A 108 1.38 9.09 -21.00
N ILE A 109 0.95 9.93 -20.05
CA ILE A 109 -0.06 10.96 -20.28
C ILE A 109 0.43 11.99 -21.31
N ARG A 110 1.69 12.43 -21.20
CA ARG A 110 2.30 13.35 -22.16
C ARG A 110 2.24 12.81 -23.59
N ARG A 111 2.67 11.56 -23.79
CA ARG A 111 2.64 10.90 -25.11
C ARG A 111 1.23 10.72 -25.65
N PHE A 112 0.27 10.42 -24.78
CA PHE A 112 -1.13 10.27 -25.18
C PHE A 112 -1.67 11.59 -25.73
N ASN A 113 -1.44 12.70 -25.03
CA ASN A 113 -1.91 14.02 -25.46
C ASN A 113 -1.23 14.49 -26.76
N GLU A 114 0.08 14.26 -26.91
CA GLU A 114 0.83 14.60 -28.13
C GLU A 114 0.34 13.78 -29.35
N GLY A 115 -0.02 12.51 -29.15
CA GLY A 115 -0.58 11.66 -30.21
C GLY A 115 -2.00 12.05 -30.64
N GLU A 116 -2.80 12.67 -29.76
CA GLU A 116 -4.12 13.23 -30.12
C GLU A 116 -3.98 14.55 -30.90
N GLU A 117 -2.95 15.36 -30.62
CA GLU A 117 -2.67 16.61 -31.37
C GLU A 117 -2.11 16.34 -32.78
N GLU A 118 -1.32 15.28 -32.99
CA GLU A 118 -0.85 14.90 -34.32
C GLU A 118 -1.94 14.25 -35.20
N ALA A 119 -3.04 13.80 -34.61
CA ALA A 119 -4.16 13.13 -35.30
C ALA A 119 -5.36 14.06 -35.60
N ALA A 120 -5.32 15.32 -35.17
CA ALA A 120 -6.37 16.34 -35.35
C ALA A 120 -6.00 17.38 -36.43
#